data_AF-A0A151ISM0-F1
#
_entry.id   AF-A0A151ISM0-F1
#
_cell.length_a   1.000
_cell.length_b   1.000
_cell.length_c   1.000
_cell.angle_alpha   90.00
_cell.angle_beta   90.00
_cell.angle_gamma   90.00
#
_symmetry.space_group_name_H-M   'P 1'
#
loop_
_entity.id
_entity.type
_entity.pdbx_description
1 polymer ?
#
loop_
_entity_poly.entity_id
_entity_poly.type
_entity_poly.pdbx_seq_one_letter_code
_entity_poly.pdbx_strand_id
1 'polypeptide(L)'
;MRAKRDIENSLATEANKKGWWRKKLMFQSISSNDILDFPEMTERDLKILFTESYQLSQAVFYLAEMVDKDGKVNLQFLKDQTNVIKLQVQSRHISRKIYRCFIKYKPNSVGISGLLQYACDCANRRRTVGCCSHIATIVYYLTHARYLSKLLKPAEILSKMFQQDNIIPVIEEDSDED
;
A
#
# COMPACT_ATOMS: atom_id res chain seq x y z
N MET A 1 11.84 -20.81 11.56
CA MET A 1 10.85 -20.21 10.62
C MET A 1 9.94 -21.26 9.93
N ARG A 2 9.50 -22.35 10.59
CA ARG A 2 8.71 -23.43 9.96
C ARG A 2 7.22 -23.51 10.33
N ALA A 3 6.70 -22.62 11.18
CA ALA A 3 5.35 -22.76 11.75
C ALA A 3 4.22 -21.95 11.07
N LYS A 4 4.48 -21.18 10.01
CA LYS A 4 3.47 -20.29 9.36
C LYS A 4 2.85 -20.85 8.07
N ARG A 5 3.08 -22.11 7.69
CA ARG A 5 2.66 -22.62 6.37
C ARG A 5 1.15 -22.81 6.19
N ASP A 6 0.39 -23.01 7.28
CA ASP A 6 -1.06 -23.29 7.20
C ASP A 6 -1.93 -22.36 8.07
N ILE A 7 -1.48 -21.14 8.33
CA ILE A 7 -2.34 -20.17 9.03
C ILE A 7 -3.33 -19.61 8.01
N GLU A 8 -4.60 -20.01 8.14
CA GLU A 8 -5.68 -19.44 7.34
C GLU A 8 -5.78 -17.93 7.61
N ASN A 9 -5.91 -17.13 6.55
CA ASN A 9 -6.13 -15.70 6.68
C ASN A 9 -7.56 -15.43 7.17
N SER A 10 -7.75 -15.41 8.50
CA SER A 10 -9.08 -15.24 9.09
C SER A 10 -9.74 -13.91 8.72
N LEU A 11 -8.97 -12.85 8.42
CA LEU A 11 -9.51 -11.59 7.91
C LEU A 11 -10.12 -11.75 6.51
N ALA A 12 -9.47 -12.50 5.63
CA ALA A 12 -10.03 -12.81 4.31
C ALA A 12 -11.33 -13.64 4.43
N THR A 13 -11.37 -14.59 5.37
CA THR A 13 -12.57 -15.40 5.66
C THR A 13 -13.69 -14.54 6.25
N GLU A 14 -13.37 -13.65 7.19
CA GLU A 14 -14.32 -12.65 7.73
C GLU A 14 -14.87 -11.74 6.63
N ALA A 15 -14.01 -11.22 5.75
CA ALA A 15 -14.40 -10.36 4.64
C ALA A 15 -15.34 -11.07 3.65
N ASN A 16 -15.16 -12.38 3.43
CA ASN A 16 -16.09 -13.20 2.64
C ASN A 16 -17.44 -13.34 3.34
N LYS A 17 -17.45 -13.76 4.62
CA LYS A 17 -18.68 -13.96 5.41
C LYS A 17 -19.51 -12.68 5.50
N LYS A 18 -18.85 -11.53 5.71
CA LYS A 18 -19.51 -10.21 5.81
C LYS A 18 -19.74 -9.53 4.45
N GLY A 19 -19.38 -10.17 3.34
CA GLY A 19 -19.61 -9.67 1.97
C GLY A 19 -18.84 -8.38 1.61
N TRP A 20 -17.74 -8.07 2.31
CA TRP A 20 -17.00 -6.81 2.13
C TRP A 20 -16.39 -6.66 0.74
N TRP A 21 -16.08 -7.77 0.06
CA TRP A 21 -15.58 -7.79 -1.31
C TRP A 21 -16.59 -7.28 -2.35
N ARG A 22 -17.89 -7.34 -2.05
CA ARG A 22 -18.97 -6.95 -2.97
C ARG A 22 -19.70 -5.69 -2.54
N LYS A 23 -19.88 -5.50 -1.23
CA LYS A 23 -20.66 -4.38 -0.67
C LYS A 23 -20.12 -3.03 -1.13
N LYS A 24 -21.02 -2.12 -1.53
CA LYS A 24 -20.68 -0.71 -1.74
C LYS A 24 -20.55 -0.06 -0.36
N LEU A 25 -19.37 0.43 -0.03
CA LEU A 25 -19.09 1.14 1.22
C LEU A 25 -18.89 2.62 0.89
N MET A 26 -19.26 3.50 1.82
CA MET A 26 -18.95 4.92 1.72
C MET A 26 -17.53 5.11 2.26
N PHE A 27 -16.58 5.30 1.35
CA PHE A 27 -15.20 5.59 1.71
C PHE A 27 -14.98 7.11 1.75
N GLN A 28 -14.08 7.54 2.64
CA GLN A 28 -13.59 8.91 2.68
C GLN A 28 -12.14 8.96 2.23
N SER A 29 -11.72 10.08 1.65
CA SER A 29 -10.31 10.31 1.31
C SER A 29 -9.47 10.41 2.57
N ILE A 30 -8.28 9.82 2.55
CA ILE A 30 -7.35 9.87 3.67
C ILE A 30 -6.63 11.22 3.74
N SER A 31 -6.38 11.67 4.96
CA SER A 31 -5.47 12.77 5.28
C SER A 31 -4.38 12.30 6.24
N SER A 32 -3.32 13.11 6.38
CA SER A 32 -2.23 12.79 7.30
C SER A 32 -2.65 12.70 8.78
N ASN A 33 -3.79 13.33 9.14
CA ASN A 33 -4.32 13.34 10.49
C ASN A 33 -5.37 12.24 10.75
N ASP A 34 -5.64 11.39 9.75
CA ASP A 34 -6.56 10.26 9.91
C ASP A 34 -5.83 9.02 10.44
N ILE A 35 -6.55 8.20 11.21
CA ILE A 35 -6.05 6.90 11.69
C ILE A 35 -4.74 7.07 12.50
N LEU A 36 -4.73 8.01 13.43
CA LEU A 36 -3.56 8.32 14.27
C LEU A 36 -3.14 7.17 15.18
N ASP A 37 -4.07 6.26 15.47
CA ASP A 37 -3.83 5.07 16.27
C ASP A 37 -3.27 3.89 15.47
N PHE A 38 -2.96 4.06 14.18
CA PHE A 38 -2.31 3.02 13.38
C PHE A 38 -0.89 2.74 13.87
N PRO A 39 -0.35 1.51 13.74
CA PRO A 39 0.98 1.20 14.22
C PRO A 39 2.07 2.02 13.53
N GLU A 40 3.07 2.45 14.28
CA GLU A 40 4.26 3.10 13.73
C GLU A 40 5.36 2.07 13.45
N MET A 41 6.06 2.21 12.34
CA MET A 41 7.14 1.29 11.94
C MET A 41 8.34 2.03 11.39
N THR A 42 9.53 1.54 11.71
CA THR A 42 10.77 2.00 11.09
C THR A 42 10.92 1.40 9.68
N GLU A 43 11.80 1.97 8.86
CA GLU A 43 12.14 1.38 7.56
C GLU A 43 12.70 -0.05 7.71
N ARG A 44 13.44 -0.31 8.80
CA ARG A 44 13.94 -1.66 9.12
C ARG A 44 12.79 -2.63 9.40
N ASP A 45 11.79 -2.21 10.16
CA ASP A 45 10.59 -3.02 10.42
C ASP A 45 9.86 -3.36 9.13
N LEU A 46 9.73 -2.38 8.22
CA LEU A 46 9.08 -2.57 6.93
C LEU A 46 9.85 -3.55 6.03
N LYS A 47 11.18 -3.46 5.96
CA LYS A 47 12.02 -4.43 5.22
C LYS A 47 11.84 -5.85 5.74
N ILE A 48 11.75 -6.02 7.06
CA ILE A 48 11.50 -7.34 7.68
C ILE A 48 10.07 -7.81 7.38
N LEU A 49 9.07 -6.94 7.55
CA LEU A 49 7.66 -7.26 7.32
C LEU A 49 7.40 -7.69 5.87
N PHE A 50 7.96 -6.97 4.90
CA PHE A 50 7.79 -7.27 3.48
C PHE A 50 8.67 -8.41 3.00
N THR A 51 9.51 -8.98 3.87
CA THR A 51 10.43 -10.09 3.60
C THR A 51 11.47 -9.80 2.50
N GLU A 52 11.55 -8.56 2.02
CA GLU A 52 12.48 -8.13 0.97
C GLU A 52 12.54 -6.58 0.86
N SER A 53 13.71 -6.05 0.52
CA SER A 53 13.90 -4.63 0.22
C SER A 53 13.19 -4.19 -1.07
N TYR A 54 13.12 -5.06 -2.08
CA TYR A 54 12.47 -4.75 -3.35
C TYR A 54 11.00 -4.38 -3.17
N GLN A 55 10.29 -5.08 -2.29
CA GLN A 55 8.88 -4.82 -2.05
C GLN A 55 8.65 -3.46 -1.37
N LEU A 56 9.58 -3.04 -0.51
CA LEU A 56 9.56 -1.68 0.04
C LEU A 56 9.78 -0.65 -1.08
N SER A 57 10.77 -0.84 -1.95
CA SER A 57 11.00 0.04 -3.09
C SER A 57 9.74 0.16 -3.95
N GLN A 58 9.10 -0.96 -4.31
CA GLN A 58 7.86 -0.97 -5.06
C GLN A 58 6.72 -0.21 -4.36
N ALA A 59 6.61 -0.31 -3.03
CA ALA A 59 5.66 0.46 -2.25
C ALA A 59 5.92 1.97 -2.34
N VAL A 60 7.19 2.41 -2.34
CA VAL A 60 7.56 3.83 -2.52
C VAL A 60 7.14 4.33 -3.91
N PHE A 61 7.48 3.59 -4.97
CA PHE A 61 7.12 3.98 -6.34
C PHE A 61 5.61 4.05 -6.53
N TYR A 62 4.88 3.08 -5.97
CA TYR A 62 3.43 3.04 -6.12
C TYR A 62 2.77 4.15 -5.29
N LEU A 63 3.28 4.42 -4.08
CA LEU A 63 2.80 5.57 -3.32
C LEU A 63 2.96 6.87 -4.11
N ALA A 64 4.11 7.07 -4.77
CA ALA A 64 4.38 8.26 -5.57
C ALA A 64 3.36 8.49 -6.71
N GLU A 65 2.87 7.42 -7.34
CA GLU A 65 1.81 7.49 -8.36
C GLU A 65 0.42 7.82 -7.80
N MET A 66 0.20 7.54 -6.51
CA MET A 66 -1.03 7.89 -5.81
C MET A 66 -1.03 9.32 -5.29
N VAL A 67 0.10 10.04 -5.36
CA VAL A 67 0.19 11.44 -4.93
C VAL A 67 -0.28 12.35 -6.07
N ASP A 68 -1.24 13.23 -5.79
CA ASP A 68 -1.68 14.23 -6.76
C ASP A 68 -0.69 15.40 -6.91
N LYS A 69 -1.06 16.39 -7.73
CA LYS A 69 -0.26 17.59 -7.97
C LYS A 69 -0.08 18.45 -6.71
N ASP A 70 -1.04 18.38 -5.77
CA ASP A 70 -1.04 19.12 -4.52
C ASP A 70 -0.31 18.38 -3.39
N GLY A 71 0.24 17.19 -3.67
CA GLY A 71 0.95 16.39 -2.68
C GLY A 71 0.05 15.53 -1.80
N LYS A 72 -1.26 15.45 -2.09
CA LYS A 72 -2.21 14.62 -1.33
C LYS A 72 -2.24 13.21 -1.88
N VAL A 73 -2.31 12.25 -0.97
CA VAL A 73 -2.40 10.83 -1.34
C VAL A 73 -3.86 10.50 -1.69
N ASN A 74 -4.10 10.09 -2.93
CA ASN A 74 -5.37 9.57 -3.39
C ASN A 74 -5.57 8.14 -2.89
N LEU A 75 -5.96 8.02 -1.63
CA LEU A 75 -6.30 6.76 -0.98
C LEU A 75 -7.61 6.95 -0.24
N GLN A 76 -8.54 6.02 -0.43
CA GLN A 76 -9.84 6.06 0.22
C GLN A 76 -9.92 4.97 1.28
N PHE A 77 -10.50 5.30 2.45
CA PHE A 77 -10.59 4.39 3.58
C PHE A 77 -11.94 4.45 4.30
N LEU A 78 -12.21 3.38 5.05
CA LEU A 78 -13.29 3.27 6.03
C LEU A 78 -12.74 2.48 7.22
N LYS A 79 -12.74 3.08 8.41
CA LYS A 79 -12.35 2.41 9.64
C LYS A 79 -13.59 1.81 10.32
N ASP A 80 -13.52 0.52 10.64
CA ASP A 80 -14.54 -0.21 11.39
C ASP A 80 -14.23 -0.20 12.90
N GLN A 81 -15.23 -0.46 13.74
CA GLN A 81 -15.09 -0.51 15.21
C GLN A 81 -14.16 -1.63 15.68
N THR A 82 -13.90 -2.64 14.85
CA THR A 82 -13.07 -3.82 15.17
C THR A 82 -11.59 -3.64 14.84
N ASN A 83 -11.11 -2.41 14.69
CA ASN A 83 -9.74 -2.09 14.24
C ASN A 83 -9.40 -2.73 12.89
N VAL A 84 -10.40 -2.79 12.01
CA VAL A 84 -10.24 -3.17 10.62
C VAL A 84 -10.38 -1.93 9.75
N ILE A 85 -9.35 -1.64 8.97
CA ILE A 85 -9.39 -0.60 7.95
C ILE A 85 -9.71 -1.26 6.62
N LYS A 86 -10.68 -0.71 5.93
CA LYS A 86 -11.07 -1.08 4.58
C LYS A 86 -10.58 0.04 3.67
N LEU A 87 -9.83 -0.31 2.62
CA LEU A 87 -9.25 0.67 1.71
C LEU A 87 -9.51 0.32 0.26
N GLN A 88 -9.48 1.33 -0.60
CA GLN A 88 -9.52 1.20 -2.05
C GLN A 88 -8.25 1.77 -2.66
N VAL A 89 -7.59 0.96 -3.49
CA VAL A 89 -6.35 1.32 -4.20
C VAL A 89 -6.57 1.12 -5.69
N GLN A 90 -6.28 2.15 -6.49
CA GLN A 90 -6.36 2.06 -7.94
C GLN A 90 -5.21 1.22 -8.49
N SER A 91 -5.50 0.33 -9.43
CA SER A 91 -4.49 -0.49 -10.11
C SER A 91 -3.52 0.37 -10.92
N ARG A 92 -2.21 0.16 -10.74
CA ARG A 92 -1.16 0.79 -11.55
C ARG A 92 -1.29 0.49 -13.05
N HIS A 93 -1.71 -0.72 -13.40
CA HIS A 93 -1.75 -1.17 -14.80
C HIS A 93 -3.10 -0.92 -15.50
N ILE A 94 -4.18 -0.63 -14.75
CA ILE A 94 -5.54 -0.60 -15.31
C ILE A 94 -6.33 0.48 -14.59
N SER A 95 -6.50 1.64 -15.22
CA SER A 95 -7.12 2.83 -14.62
C SER A 95 -8.52 2.60 -14.04
N ARG A 96 -9.34 1.76 -14.69
CA ARG A 96 -10.71 1.44 -14.24
C ARG A 96 -10.77 0.44 -13.08
N LYS A 97 -9.66 -0.24 -12.76
CA LYS A 97 -9.64 -1.32 -11.78
C LYS A 97 -9.24 -0.80 -10.41
N ILE A 98 -10.10 -1.04 -9.43
CA ILE A 98 -9.87 -0.69 -8.02
C ILE A 98 -9.79 -1.98 -7.22
N TYR A 99 -8.71 -2.14 -6.46
CA TYR A 99 -8.52 -3.24 -5.52
C TYR A 99 -9.00 -2.85 -4.13
N ARG A 100 -9.73 -3.76 -3.50
CA ARG A 100 -10.16 -3.66 -2.10
C ARG A 100 -9.12 -4.30 -1.20
N CYS A 101 -8.69 -3.54 -0.20
CA CYS A 101 -7.72 -3.98 0.78
C CYS A 101 -8.32 -3.91 2.18
N PHE A 102 -7.98 -4.88 3.02
CA PHE A 102 -8.40 -4.94 4.41
C PHE A 102 -7.18 -5.12 5.28
N ILE A 103 -7.09 -4.35 6.36
CA ILE A 103 -6.00 -4.43 7.32
C ILE A 103 -6.57 -4.47 8.73
N LYS A 104 -6.23 -5.52 9.48
CA LYS A 104 -6.49 -5.64 10.90
C LYS A 104 -5.22 -5.33 11.67
N TYR A 105 -5.32 -4.43 12.63
CA TYR A 105 -4.17 -3.92 13.37
C TYR A 105 -4.48 -3.79 14.87
N LYS A 106 -3.41 -3.65 15.66
CA LYS A 106 -3.47 -3.29 17.07
C LYS A 106 -3.28 -1.78 17.21
N PRO A 107 -4.26 -1.02 17.71
CA PRO A 107 -4.13 0.42 17.90
C PRO A 107 -2.95 0.80 18.81
N ASN A 108 -2.37 1.97 18.58
CA ASN A 108 -1.32 2.60 19.39
C ASN A 108 -0.13 1.66 19.68
N SER A 109 0.28 0.88 18.69
CA SER A 109 1.39 -0.06 18.81
C SER A 109 2.58 0.38 17.96
N VAL A 110 3.76 -0.16 18.29
CA VAL A 110 5.01 0.13 17.58
C VAL A 110 5.59 -1.17 17.06
N GLY A 111 6.09 -1.12 15.82
CA GLY A 111 6.75 -2.22 15.14
C GLY A 111 5.79 -3.23 14.53
N ILE A 112 6.38 -4.28 13.94
CA ILE A 112 5.72 -5.26 13.06
C ILE A 112 4.53 -5.95 13.72
N SER A 113 4.60 -6.19 15.03
CA SER A 113 3.54 -6.87 15.79
C SER A 113 2.20 -6.13 15.81
N GLY A 114 2.21 -4.83 15.49
CA GLY A 114 1.00 -4.02 15.36
C GLY A 114 0.14 -4.39 14.16
N LEU A 115 0.73 -4.96 13.10
CA LEU A 115 0.00 -5.43 11.93
C LEU A 115 -0.38 -6.90 12.12
N LEU A 116 -1.66 -7.16 12.37
CA LEU A 116 -2.14 -8.49 12.72
C LEU A 116 -2.39 -9.35 11.48
N GLN A 117 -3.22 -8.84 10.56
CA GLN A 117 -3.62 -9.54 9.34
C GLN A 117 -3.97 -8.53 8.25
N TYR A 118 -3.81 -8.95 7.00
CA TYR A 118 -4.21 -8.16 5.83
C TYR A 118 -4.79 -9.06 4.75
N ALA A 119 -5.65 -8.51 3.91
CA ALA A 119 -6.21 -9.21 2.75
C ALA A 119 -6.40 -8.22 1.60
N CYS A 120 -6.24 -8.70 0.38
CA CYS A 120 -6.46 -7.92 -0.85
C CYS A 120 -7.32 -8.74 -1.82
N ASP A 121 -8.03 -8.12 -2.75
CA ASP A 121 -8.74 -8.83 -3.83
C ASP A 121 -7.92 -9.01 -5.12
N CYS A 122 -6.68 -8.50 -5.17
CA CYS A 122 -5.73 -8.79 -6.24
C CYS A 122 -5.35 -10.29 -6.28
N ALA A 123 -4.68 -10.77 -7.33
CA ALA A 123 -4.35 -12.20 -7.49
C ALA A 123 -3.65 -12.84 -6.26
N ASN A 124 -2.92 -12.07 -5.48
CA ASN A 124 -2.19 -12.53 -4.27
C ASN A 124 -3.07 -12.71 -3.01
N ARG A 125 -4.41 -12.59 -3.13
CA ARG A 125 -5.44 -12.39 -2.10
C ARG A 125 -5.14 -12.80 -0.66
N ARG A 126 -4.73 -14.06 -0.48
CA ARG A 126 -4.75 -14.77 0.82
C ARG A 126 -3.36 -15.03 1.40
N ARG A 127 -2.29 -14.47 0.82
CA ARG A 127 -0.93 -14.67 1.36
C ARG A 127 -0.89 -14.23 2.83
N THR A 128 -0.34 -15.08 3.68
CA THR A 128 -0.06 -14.80 5.11
C THR A 128 1.41 -14.52 5.38
N VAL A 129 2.27 -14.74 4.37
CA VAL A 129 3.68 -14.38 4.35
C VAL A 129 3.95 -13.56 3.09
N GLY A 130 4.63 -12.42 3.27
CA GLY A 130 4.76 -11.41 2.23
C GLY A 130 3.41 -10.74 1.91
N CYS A 131 3.45 -9.60 1.25
CA CYS A 131 2.25 -8.85 0.89
C CYS A 131 2.26 -8.50 -0.61
N CYS A 132 1.11 -8.18 -1.19
CA CYS A 132 1.08 -7.60 -2.53
C CYS A 132 1.53 -6.13 -2.47
N SER A 133 1.89 -5.56 -3.61
CA SER A 133 2.27 -4.16 -3.71
C SER A 133 1.19 -3.23 -3.15
N HIS A 134 -0.10 -3.51 -3.37
CA HIS A 134 -1.20 -2.72 -2.80
C HIS A 134 -1.15 -2.63 -1.27
N ILE A 135 -0.98 -3.76 -0.58
CA ILE A 135 -0.89 -3.80 0.88
C ILE A 135 0.42 -3.16 1.34
N ALA A 136 1.53 -3.42 0.64
CA ALA A 136 2.82 -2.84 0.96
C ALA A 136 2.76 -1.30 0.93
N THR A 137 2.16 -0.73 -0.11
CA THR A 137 1.97 0.72 -0.29
C THR A 137 1.12 1.32 0.83
N ILE A 138 -0.02 0.71 1.15
CA ILE A 138 -0.88 1.18 2.25
C ILE A 138 -0.13 1.16 3.58
N VAL A 139 0.50 0.03 3.91
CA VAL A 139 1.24 -0.12 5.17
C VAL A 139 2.38 0.88 5.22
N TYR A 140 3.18 1.01 4.16
CA TYR A 140 4.27 1.98 4.09
C TYR A 140 3.78 3.41 4.34
N TYR A 141 2.68 3.83 3.73
CA TYR A 141 2.13 5.16 3.95
C TYR A 141 1.68 5.36 5.40
N LEU A 142 0.86 4.46 5.94
CA LEU A 142 0.23 4.61 7.25
C LEU A 142 1.22 4.50 8.40
N THR A 143 2.24 3.64 8.30
CA THR A 143 3.17 3.39 9.41
C THR A 143 4.40 4.29 9.38
N HIS A 144 4.73 4.89 8.22
CA HIS A 144 6.00 5.56 8.00
C HIS A 144 5.90 6.81 7.13
N ALA A 145 5.45 6.69 5.87
CA ALA A 145 5.61 7.77 4.89
C ALA A 145 4.80 9.03 5.21
N ARG A 146 3.63 8.90 5.86
CA ARG A 146 2.79 10.04 6.26
C ARG A 146 3.46 10.99 7.26
N TYR A 147 4.50 10.52 7.95
CA TYR A 147 5.27 11.30 8.93
C TYR A 147 6.50 11.98 8.32
N LEU A 148 6.81 11.69 7.05
CA LEU A 148 7.92 12.33 6.34
C LEU A 148 7.50 13.75 5.92
N SER A 149 8.45 14.68 6.00
CA SER A 149 8.23 16.07 5.56
C SER A 149 7.91 16.18 4.07
N LYS A 150 8.35 15.21 3.28
CA LYS A 150 8.06 15.12 1.85
C LYS A 150 8.02 13.66 1.41
N LEU A 151 7.01 13.31 0.60
CA LEU A 151 6.95 12.01 -0.06
C LEU A 151 7.98 11.97 -1.21
N LEU A 152 8.76 10.89 -1.26
CA LEU A 152 9.70 10.66 -2.35
C LEU A 152 8.93 10.39 -3.64
N LYS A 153 9.32 11.11 -4.70
CA LYS A 153 8.83 10.91 -6.07
C LYS A 153 10.02 10.56 -6.95
N PRO A 154 10.40 9.27 -7.03
CA PRO A 154 11.65 8.86 -7.69
C PRO A 154 11.76 9.33 -9.15
N ALA A 155 10.66 9.30 -9.91
CA ALA A 155 10.63 9.79 -11.28
C ALA A 155 10.98 11.28 -11.39
N GLU A 156 10.46 12.13 -10.48
CA GLU A 156 10.81 13.55 -10.46
C GLU A 156 12.29 13.79 -10.14
N ILE A 157 12.90 12.94 -9.30
CA ILE A 157 14.33 13.03 -8.99
C ILE A 157 15.14 12.75 -10.26
N LEU A 158 14.81 11.67 -10.98
CA LEU A 158 15.46 11.32 -12.23
C LEU A 158 15.28 12.40 -13.30
N SER A 159 14.07 12.93 -13.48
CA SER A 159 13.82 14.03 -14.42
C SER A 159 14.66 15.26 -14.13
N LYS A 160 14.85 15.60 -12.85
CA LYS A 160 15.71 16.73 -12.45
C LYS A 160 17.19 16.49 -12.77
N MET A 161 17.68 15.27 -12.59
CA MET A 161 19.05 14.91 -12.93
C MET A 161 19.29 15.05 -14.45
N PHE A 162 18.39 14.51 -15.28
CA PHE A 162 18.52 14.65 -16.73
C PHE A 162 18.46 16.11 -17.20
N GLN A 163 17.62 16.94 -16.59
CA GLN A 163 17.58 18.38 -16.87
C GLN A 163 18.89 19.10 -16.51
N GLN A 164 19.52 18.72 -15.39
CA GLN A 164 20.81 19.30 -14.99
C GLN A 164 21.93 18.97 -15.97
N ASP A 165 21.92 17.74 -16.50
CA ASP A 165 22.95 17.26 -17.41
C ASP A 165 22.65 17.58 -18.89
N ASN A 166 21.57 18.32 -19.18
CA ASN A 166 21.06 18.58 -20.54
C ASN A 166 20.86 17.29 -21.38
N ILE A 167 20.53 16.19 -20.72
CA ILE A 167 20.27 14.91 -21.37
C ILE A 167 18.80 14.89 -21.80
N ILE A 168 18.56 14.77 -23.10
CA ILE A 168 17.22 14.54 -23.65
C ILE A 168 17.01 13.02 -23.71
N PRO A 169 16.18 12.43 -22.84
CA PRO A 169 15.91 11.00 -22.90
C PRO A 169 15.17 10.67 -24.20
N VAL A 170 15.78 9.86 -25.04
CA VAL A 170 15.14 9.28 -26.22
C VAL A 170 14.36 8.06 -25.75
N ILE A 171 13.02 8.14 -25.80
CA ILE A 171 12.14 7.00 -25.61
C ILE A 171 11.92 6.44 -27.01
N GLU A 172 12.60 5.35 -27.36
CA GLU A 172 12.23 4.61 -28.55
C GLU A 172 10.85 4.00 -28.29
N GLU A 173 9.88 4.31 -29.15
CA GLU A 173 8.58 3.66 -29.10
C GLU A 173 8.81 2.19 -29.45
N ASP A 174 8.71 1.30 -28.45
CA ASP A 174 8.62 -0.12 -28.70
C ASP A 174 7.40 -0.33 -29.62
N SER A 175 7.67 -0.67 -30.88
CA SER A 175 6.68 -1.09 -31.85
C SER A 175 6.06 -2.39 -31.37
N ASP A 176 5.01 -2.31 -30.56
CA ASP A 176 4.12 -3.41 -30.23
C ASP A 176 3.31 -3.80 -31.50
N GLU A 177 3.98 -4.35 -32.51
CA GLU A 177 3.35 -5.13 -33.58
C GLU A 177 3.18 -6.58 -33.08
N ASP A 178 2.00 -6.87 -32.50
CA ASP A 178 1.43 -8.22 -32.35
C ASP A 178 0.20 -8.38 -33.26
#